data_AF-A0A3D5XPN0-F1
#
_entry.id   AF-A0A3D5XPN0-F1
#
_cell.length_a   1.000
_cell.length_b   1.000
_cell.length_c   1.000
_cell.angle_alpha   90.00
_cell.angle_beta   90.00
_cell.angle_gamma   90.00
#
_symmetry.space_group_name_H-M   'P 1'
#
loop_
_entity.id
_entity.type
_entity.pdbx_description
1 polymer ?
#
loop_
_entity_poly.entity_id
_entity_poly.type
_entity_poly.pdbx_seq_one_letter_code
_entity_poly.pdbx_strand_id
1 'polypeptide(L)'
;WHAGGDANNTHIGFEICEDNHTDATYFNKVYKEAVELCVYLCKLYNLTEKDIIGHYEGHQKGIASNHSDPRNWFPKHGKSMDTFRADVKATLCCKNDSKKTPASPPSSSPTKLYRVQVGAFAVKANADAMLKKVKAAGFTDAFIKYD
;
A
#
# COMPACT_ATOMS: atom_id res chain seq x y z
N TRP A 1 6.13 -23.70 -9.03
CA TRP A 1 7.22 -23.85 -8.04
C TRP A 1 7.99 -22.55 -8.00
N HIS A 2 8.29 -22.04 -6.81
CA HIS A 2 8.81 -20.69 -6.58
C HIS A 2 10.11 -20.71 -5.75
N ALA A 3 10.06 -21.23 -4.53
CA ALA A 3 11.17 -21.15 -3.58
C ALA A 3 12.18 -22.31 -3.67
N GLY A 4 11.80 -23.43 -4.30
CA GLY A 4 12.51 -24.71 -4.11
C GLY A 4 12.25 -25.30 -2.71
N GLY A 5 12.43 -26.62 -2.55
CA GLY A 5 12.21 -27.29 -1.26
C GLY A 5 10.77 -27.24 -0.73
N ASP A 6 10.62 -27.40 0.58
CA ASP A 6 9.33 -27.52 1.29
C ASP A 6 8.50 -26.22 1.24
N ALA A 7 9.14 -25.07 1.06
CA ALA A 7 8.46 -23.79 0.90
C ALA A 7 7.52 -23.78 -0.31
N ASN A 8 7.77 -24.58 -1.34
CA ASN A 8 6.85 -24.76 -2.48
C ASN A 8 5.47 -25.29 -2.08
N ASN A 9 5.38 -26.04 -0.97
CA ASN A 9 4.16 -26.72 -0.52
C ASN A 9 3.42 -25.93 0.58
N THR A 10 4.09 -24.94 1.17
CA THR A 10 3.64 -24.31 2.42
C THR A 10 3.52 -22.78 2.34
N HIS A 11 4.13 -22.15 1.33
CA HIS A 11 4.17 -20.69 1.21
C HIS A 11 3.56 -20.22 -0.11
N ILE A 12 2.98 -19.01 -0.06
CA ILE A 12 2.61 -18.23 -1.23
C ILE A 12 3.87 -17.49 -1.69
N GLY A 13 4.31 -17.71 -2.94
CA GLY A 13 5.42 -16.98 -3.55
C GLY A 13 4.92 -15.79 -4.39
N PHE A 14 5.64 -14.67 -4.33
CA PHE A 14 5.45 -13.54 -5.24
C PHE A 14 6.80 -12.93 -5.57
N GLU A 15 6.88 -12.27 -6.72
CA GLU A 15 8.09 -11.63 -7.22
C GLU A 15 7.95 -10.11 -7.21
N ILE A 16 9.04 -9.39 -6.97
CA ILE A 16 9.13 -7.95 -7.17
C ILE A 16 9.99 -7.71 -8.39
N CYS A 17 9.41 -7.18 -9.47
CA CYS A 17 10.17 -6.88 -10.69
C CYS A 17 11.29 -5.88 -10.39
N GLU A 18 12.48 -6.15 -10.90
CA GLU A 18 13.69 -5.36 -10.66
C GLU A 18 14.06 -4.50 -11.89
N ASP A 19 14.61 -3.30 -11.64
CA ASP A 19 15.03 -2.32 -12.66
C ASP A 19 16.57 -2.25 -12.84
N ASN A 20 17.28 -3.35 -12.56
CA ASN A 20 18.75 -3.40 -12.38
C ASN A 20 19.26 -2.73 -11.09
N HIS A 21 18.37 -2.44 -10.14
CA HIS A 21 18.68 -2.02 -8.77
C HIS A 21 19.23 -0.59 -8.58
N THR A 22 18.85 0.35 -9.43
CA THR A 22 19.44 1.71 -9.38
C THR A 22 18.40 2.82 -9.23
N ASP A 23 17.19 2.66 -9.74
CA ASP A 23 16.13 3.66 -9.67
C ASP A 23 15.38 3.56 -8.34
N ALA A 24 15.72 4.46 -7.42
CA ALA A 24 15.04 4.58 -6.14
C ALA A 24 13.54 4.92 -6.29
N THR A 25 13.14 5.65 -7.34
CA THR A 25 11.73 5.98 -7.59
C THR A 25 10.95 4.74 -7.97
N TYR A 26 11.51 3.91 -8.86
CA TYR A 26 10.93 2.63 -9.22
C TYR A 26 10.87 1.69 -8.02
N PHE A 27 11.99 1.51 -7.32
CA PHE A 27 12.06 0.70 -6.10
C PHE A 27 10.99 1.09 -5.09
N ASN A 28 10.85 2.37 -4.77
CA ASN A 28 9.87 2.85 -3.80
C ASN A 28 8.42 2.52 -4.22
N LYS A 29 8.11 2.57 -5.52
CA LYS A 29 6.79 2.18 -6.02
C LYS A 29 6.55 0.68 -5.83
N VAL A 30 7.45 -0.17 -6.34
CA VAL A 30 7.25 -1.63 -6.27
C VAL A 30 7.36 -2.17 -4.84
N TYR A 31 8.20 -1.59 -3.99
CA TYR A 31 8.29 -1.90 -2.56
C TYR A 31 6.97 -1.60 -1.85
N LYS A 32 6.36 -0.44 -2.13
CA LYS A 32 5.05 -0.09 -1.58
C LYS A 32 3.96 -1.09 -2.01
N GLU A 33 3.91 -1.44 -3.29
CA GLU A 33 2.95 -2.46 -3.79
C GLU A 33 3.18 -3.83 -3.12
N ALA A 34 4.43 -4.24 -2.92
CA ALA A 34 4.78 -5.47 -2.22
C ALA A 34 4.32 -5.46 -0.75
N VAL A 35 4.49 -4.34 -0.04
CA VAL A 35 3.95 -4.15 1.32
C VAL A 35 2.41 -4.27 1.31
N GLU A 36 1.74 -3.60 0.37
CA GLU A 36 0.27 -3.61 0.28
C GLU A 36 -0.28 -5.01 -0.06
N LEU A 37 0.39 -5.75 -0.94
CA LEU A 37 0.08 -7.15 -1.25
C LEU A 37 0.24 -8.04 0.00
N CYS A 38 1.36 -7.92 0.72
CA CYS A 38 1.58 -8.69 1.94
C CYS A 38 0.53 -8.40 3.01
N VAL A 39 0.14 -7.13 3.18
CA VAL A 39 -0.96 -6.74 4.09
C VAL A 39 -2.28 -7.39 3.67
N TYR A 40 -2.59 -7.38 2.38
CA TYR A 40 -3.79 -8.02 1.85
C TYR A 40 -3.80 -9.53 2.13
N LEU A 41 -2.69 -10.24 1.85
CA LEU A 41 -2.55 -11.67 2.10
C LEU A 41 -2.63 -12.00 3.59
N CYS A 42 -2.01 -11.18 4.45
CA CYS A 42 -2.12 -11.32 5.90
C CYS A 42 -3.57 -11.27 6.37
N LYS A 43 -4.36 -10.30 5.87
CA LYS A 43 -5.79 -10.20 6.21
C LYS A 43 -6.60 -11.38 5.66
N LEU A 44 -6.33 -11.80 4.43
CA LEU A 44 -7.09 -12.86 3.76
C LEU A 44 -6.90 -14.22 4.44
N TYR A 45 -5.68 -14.52 4.89
CA TYR A 45 -5.31 -15.82 5.44
C TYR A 45 -5.07 -15.81 6.95
N ASN A 46 -5.39 -14.69 7.63
CA ASN A 46 -5.17 -14.51 9.06
C ASN A 46 -3.70 -14.74 9.47
N LEU A 47 -2.78 -14.18 8.69
CA LEU A 47 -1.33 -14.18 8.95
C LEU A 47 -0.89 -12.82 9.51
N THR A 48 0.37 -12.73 9.91
CA THR A 48 1.01 -11.53 10.46
C THR A 48 2.30 -11.20 9.72
N GLU A 49 2.93 -10.07 10.04
CA GLU A 49 4.22 -9.70 9.49
C GLU A 49 5.31 -10.74 9.75
N LYS A 50 5.14 -11.58 10.80
CA LYS A 50 6.14 -12.59 11.19
C LYS A 50 6.15 -13.80 10.27
N ASP A 51 5.08 -13.98 9.50
CA ASP A 51 4.93 -15.09 8.55
C ASP A 51 5.57 -14.78 7.18
N ILE A 52 6.11 -13.57 7.02
CA ILE A 52 6.75 -13.11 5.78
C ILE A 52 8.26 -13.30 5.87
N ILE A 53 8.81 -14.07 4.93
CA ILE A 53 10.23 -14.36 4.83
C ILE A 53 10.75 -14.02 3.42
N GLY A 54 12.00 -13.57 3.34
CA GLY A 54 12.72 -13.50 2.06
C GLY A 54 13.18 -14.89 1.62
N HIS A 55 13.46 -15.09 0.33
CA HIS A 55 13.92 -16.39 -0.18
C HIS A 55 15.19 -16.85 0.56
N TYR A 56 16.13 -15.92 0.78
CA TYR A 56 17.35 -16.23 1.54
C TYR A 56 17.06 -16.69 2.99
N GLU A 57 16.01 -16.19 3.64
CA GLU A 57 15.63 -16.60 5.00
C GLU A 57 15.03 -18.00 4.97
N GLY A 58 14.28 -18.33 3.91
CA GLY A 58 13.84 -19.69 3.61
C GLY A 58 15.00 -20.66 3.47
N HIS A 59 16.08 -20.26 2.79
CA HIS A 59 17.30 -21.06 2.69
C HIS A 59 17.96 -21.27 4.06
N GLN A 60 18.09 -20.21 4.85
CA GLN A 60 18.64 -20.27 6.21
C GLN A 60 17.82 -21.16 7.15
N LYS A 61 16.51 -21.29 6.90
CA LYS A 61 15.59 -22.20 7.60
C LYS A 61 15.61 -23.62 7.04
N GLY A 62 16.34 -23.89 5.95
CA GLY A 62 16.43 -25.21 5.31
C GLY A 62 15.22 -25.60 4.48
N ILE A 63 14.30 -24.66 4.19
CA ILE A 63 13.03 -24.93 3.49
C ILE A 63 13.00 -24.42 2.04
N ALA A 64 14.01 -23.66 1.62
CA ALA A 64 14.13 -23.08 0.28
C ALA A 64 15.51 -23.31 -0.35
N SER A 65 15.60 -23.15 -1.68
CA SER A 65 16.86 -23.19 -2.42
C SER A 65 17.78 -22.03 -2.05
N ASN A 66 19.08 -22.13 -2.37
CA ASN A 66 20.12 -21.16 -2.01
C ASN A 66 20.10 -19.88 -2.90
N HIS A 67 18.94 -19.25 -3.00
CA HIS A 67 18.80 -17.92 -3.60
C HIS A 67 18.93 -16.83 -2.53
N SER A 68 19.39 -15.65 -2.96
CA SER A 68 19.78 -14.55 -2.05
C SER A 68 18.78 -13.40 -2.01
N ASP A 69 17.78 -13.37 -2.89
CA ASP A 69 16.77 -12.32 -2.93
C ASP A 69 15.92 -12.29 -1.64
N PRO A 70 15.42 -11.10 -1.25
CA PRO A 70 15.65 -9.79 -1.88
C PRO A 70 16.93 -9.07 -1.37
N ARG A 71 17.88 -9.77 -0.74
CA ARG A 71 19.09 -9.18 -0.14
C ARG A 71 20.04 -8.57 -1.17
N ASN A 72 19.95 -8.99 -2.43
CA ASN A 72 20.64 -8.39 -3.57
C ASN A 72 20.21 -6.94 -3.85
N TRP A 73 18.96 -6.57 -3.52
CA TRP A 73 18.37 -5.29 -3.92
C TRP A 73 18.01 -4.40 -2.73
N PHE A 74 17.30 -4.91 -1.71
CA PHE A 74 16.78 -4.10 -0.60
C PHE A 74 17.86 -3.23 0.09
N PRO A 75 19.06 -3.76 0.44
CA PRO A 75 20.09 -2.96 1.10
C PRO A 75 20.59 -1.78 0.27
N LYS A 76 20.53 -1.86 -1.07
CA LYS A 76 20.92 -0.76 -1.98
C LYS A 76 20.00 0.46 -1.86
N HIS A 77 18.79 0.27 -1.33
CA HIS A 77 17.81 1.32 -1.06
C HIS A 77 17.55 1.50 0.44
N GLY A 78 18.48 1.06 1.31
CA GLY A 78 18.37 1.24 2.76
C GLY A 78 17.23 0.44 3.40
N LYS A 79 16.80 -0.65 2.77
CA LYS A 79 15.77 -1.56 3.27
C LYS A 79 16.35 -2.94 3.63
N SER A 80 15.60 -3.69 4.42
CA SER A 80 15.84 -5.09 4.77
C SER A 80 14.51 -5.83 4.91
N MET A 81 14.55 -7.15 5.08
CA MET A 81 13.34 -7.91 5.42
C MET A 81 12.74 -7.47 6.77
N ASP A 82 13.56 -7.02 7.72
CA ASP A 82 13.07 -6.49 8.99
C ASP A 82 12.33 -5.15 8.81
N THR A 83 12.87 -4.23 8.00
CA THR A 83 12.14 -3.00 7.68
C THR A 83 10.88 -3.29 6.88
N PHE A 84 10.92 -4.28 5.98
CA PHE A 84 9.75 -4.70 5.20
C PHE A 84 8.63 -5.24 6.09
N ARG A 85 8.96 -6.15 7.02
CA ARG A 85 8.02 -6.65 8.03
C ARG A 85 7.50 -5.52 8.92
N ALA A 86 8.35 -4.58 9.33
CA ALA A 86 7.91 -3.42 10.10
C ALA A 86 6.91 -2.54 9.34
N ASP A 87 7.17 -2.29 8.05
CA ASP A 87 6.27 -1.51 7.17
C ASP A 87 4.93 -2.23 6.94
N VAL A 88 4.95 -3.57 6.77
CA VAL A 88 3.75 -4.41 6.71
C VAL A 88 2.96 -4.34 8.02
N LYS A 89 3.63 -4.50 9.17
CA LYS A 89 3.01 -4.42 10.49
C LYS A 89 2.35 -3.07 10.74
N ALA A 90 3.07 -1.98 10.46
CA ALA A 90 2.53 -0.64 10.59
C ALA A 90 1.27 -0.46 9.72
N THR A 91 1.30 -0.96 8.49
CA THR A 91 0.15 -0.89 7.58
C THR A 91 -1.02 -1.79 8.03
N LEU A 92 -0.75 -2.96 8.61
CA LEU A 92 -1.75 -3.85 9.20
C LEU A 92 -2.46 -3.18 10.39
N CYS A 93 -1.69 -2.60 11.32
CA CYS A 93 -2.24 -1.95 12.52
C CYS A 93 -3.01 -0.67 12.18
N CYS A 94 -2.53 0.16 11.25
CA CYS A 94 -3.12 1.46 10.95
C CYS A 94 -4.30 1.41 9.95
N LYS A 95 -4.55 0.29 9.26
CA LYS A 95 -5.64 0.15 8.26
C LYS A 95 -6.81 -0.73 8.72
N ASN A 96 -6.94 -1.02 10.02
CA ASN A 96 -8.13 -1.68 10.56
C ASN A 96 -9.33 -0.73 10.71
N ASP A 97 -9.14 0.58 10.54
CA ASP A 97 -10.20 1.60 10.59
C ASP A 97 -10.73 2.03 9.20
N SER A 98 -10.40 1.32 8.12
CA SER A 98 -10.80 1.73 6.77
C SER A 98 -11.23 0.57 5.89
N LYS A 99 -12.46 0.11 6.10
CA LYS A 99 -13.22 -0.66 5.12
C LYS A 99 -13.59 0.24 3.93
N LYS A 100 -12.74 0.32 2.90
CA LYS A 100 -13.17 0.45 1.49
C LYS A 100 -12.02 0.17 0.51
N THR A 101 -12.41 -0.45 -0.59
CA THR A 101 -11.71 -0.89 -1.81
C THR A 101 -10.76 0.16 -2.48
N PRO A 102 -9.89 -0.29 -3.40
CA PRO A 102 -8.55 0.26 -3.61
C PRO A 102 -8.53 1.55 -4.44
N ALA A 103 -7.81 2.56 -3.94
CA ALA A 103 -7.39 3.72 -4.73
C ALA A 103 -6.14 4.37 -4.13
N SER A 104 -5.07 4.36 -4.93
CA SER A 104 -3.93 5.29 -5.05
C SER A 104 -3.07 5.70 -3.82
N PRO A 105 -1.76 5.97 -4.01
CA PRO A 105 -0.79 6.17 -2.92
C PRO A 105 -0.97 7.49 -2.15
N PRO A 106 -0.77 7.52 -0.81
CA PRO A 106 -0.62 8.77 -0.08
C PRO A 106 0.83 9.27 -0.19
N SER A 107 1.01 10.54 -0.59
CA SER A 107 2.26 11.28 -0.47
C SER A 107 2.17 12.18 0.76
N SER A 108 3.09 12.01 1.71
CA SER A 108 3.25 12.84 2.90
C SER A 108 3.96 14.15 2.56
N SER A 109 3.16 15.14 2.19
CA SER A 109 3.40 16.58 2.32
C SER A 109 2.07 17.20 2.75
N PRO A 110 2.02 18.34 3.46
CA PRO A 110 0.73 19.00 3.71
C PRO A 110 0.04 19.19 2.36
N THR A 111 -1.03 18.44 2.13
CA THR A 111 -1.65 18.37 0.82
C THR A 111 -2.17 19.76 0.49
N LYS A 112 -1.57 20.40 -0.50
CA LYS A 112 -2.05 21.68 -1.00
C LYS A 112 -3.41 21.43 -1.66
N LEU A 113 -4.48 21.77 -0.95
CA LEU A 113 -5.85 21.60 -1.43
C LEU A 113 -6.22 22.76 -2.35
N TYR A 114 -6.52 22.44 -3.61
CA TYR A 114 -7.17 23.35 -4.53
C TYR A 114 -8.67 23.06 -4.50
N ARG A 115 -9.49 24.09 -4.31
CA ARG A 115 -10.96 23.95 -4.27
C ARG A 115 -11.56 24.58 -5.51
N VAL A 116 -12.53 23.91 -6.11
CA VAL A 116 -13.34 24.45 -7.20
C VAL A 116 -14.68 24.87 -6.64
N GLN A 117 -15.06 26.12 -6.86
CA GLN A 117 -16.35 26.64 -6.45
C GLN A 117 -17.38 26.45 -7.57
N VAL A 118 -18.46 25.73 -7.25
CA VAL A 118 -19.56 25.43 -8.19
C VAL A 118 -20.67 26.50 -8.16
N GLY A 119 -20.61 27.46 -7.24
CA GLY A 119 -21.51 28.63 -7.20
C GLY A 119 -21.27 29.52 -5.97
N ALA A 120 -21.76 30.75 -6.03
CA ALA A 120 -21.84 31.70 -4.91
C ALA A 120 -23.26 32.26 -4.85
N PHE A 121 -23.90 32.20 -3.67
CA PHE A 121 -25.31 32.53 -3.52
C PHE A 121 -25.52 33.44 -2.31
N ALA A 122 -26.29 34.51 -2.49
CA ALA A 122 -26.70 35.40 -1.39
C ALA A 122 -27.81 34.79 -0.50
N VAL A 123 -28.51 33.77 -1.01
CA VAL A 123 -29.62 33.11 -0.31
C VAL A 123 -29.26 31.65 -0.02
N LYS A 124 -29.30 31.27 1.26
CA LYS A 124 -28.91 29.92 1.74
C LYS A 124 -29.67 28.80 1.01
N ALA A 125 -30.96 28.97 0.77
CA ALA A 125 -31.78 27.97 0.08
C ALA A 125 -31.25 27.62 -1.32
N ASN A 126 -30.65 28.58 -2.03
CA ASN A 126 -30.06 28.35 -3.34
C ASN A 126 -28.74 27.58 -3.25
N ALA A 127 -27.93 27.86 -2.22
CA ALA A 127 -26.72 27.10 -1.92
C ALA A 127 -27.04 25.63 -1.54
N ASP A 128 -28.06 25.42 -0.71
CA ASP A 128 -28.53 24.08 -0.32
C ASP A 128 -29.05 23.30 -1.54
N ALA A 129 -29.80 23.94 -2.44
CA ALA A 129 -30.28 23.33 -3.67
C ALA A 129 -29.13 22.91 -4.60
N MET A 130 -28.09 23.73 -4.73
CA MET A 130 -26.90 23.39 -5.50
C MET A 130 -26.12 22.24 -4.86
N LEU A 131 -25.94 22.26 -3.53
CA LEU A 131 -25.27 21.19 -2.79
C LEU A 131 -25.95 19.84 -3.01
N LYS A 132 -27.30 19.80 -2.97
CA LYS A 132 -28.06 18.58 -3.23
C LYS A 132 -27.84 18.03 -4.64
N LYS A 133 -27.83 18.90 -5.66
CA LYS A 133 -27.57 18.50 -7.06
C LYS A 133 -26.16 17.95 -7.22
N VAL A 134 -25.16 18.62 -6.64
CA VAL A 134 -23.75 18.23 -6.73
C VAL A 134 -23.49 16.90 -6.03
N LYS A 135 -24.10 16.67 -4.86
CA LYS A 135 -24.04 15.36 -4.20
C LYS A 135 -24.73 14.26 -5.00
N ALA A 136 -25.89 14.55 -5.59
CA ALA A 136 -26.59 13.59 -6.47
C ALA A 136 -25.79 13.26 -7.74
N ALA A 137 -24.96 14.20 -8.23
CA ALA A 137 -24.04 13.98 -9.35
C ALA A 137 -22.76 13.20 -8.97
N GLY A 138 -22.61 12.78 -7.71
CA GLY A 138 -21.52 11.92 -7.24
C GLY A 138 -20.44 12.61 -6.41
N PHE A 139 -20.50 13.93 -6.22
CA PHE A 139 -19.54 14.68 -5.39
C PHE A 139 -19.99 14.66 -3.91
N THR A 140 -19.85 13.52 -3.25
CA THR A 140 -20.44 13.25 -1.91
C THR A 140 -19.85 14.10 -0.79
N ASP A 141 -18.62 14.57 -0.95
CA ASP A 141 -17.85 15.40 -0.01
C ASP A 141 -18.06 16.91 -0.20
N ALA A 142 -18.90 17.32 -1.16
CA ALA A 142 -19.24 18.72 -1.34
C ALA A 142 -19.84 19.33 -0.05
N PHE A 143 -19.50 20.60 0.20
CA PHE A 143 -19.94 21.35 1.38
C PHE A 143 -20.16 22.83 1.04
N ILE A 144 -20.92 23.53 1.90
CA ILE A 144 -21.10 24.98 1.83
C ILE A 144 -20.09 25.62 2.78
N LYS A 145 -19.35 26.61 2.29
CA LYS A 145 -18.53 27.52 3.09
C LYS A 145 -19.21 28.88 3.08
N TYR A 146 -19.34 29.49 4.25
CA TYR A 146 -19.66 30.91 4.41
C TYR A 146 -18.40 31.63 4.91
N ASP A 147 -18.31 32.93 4.65
CA ASP A 147 -17.27 33.80 5.21
C ASP A 147 -17.78 34.49 6.47
#